data_AF-A0A9E4UXR5-F1
#
_entry.id   AF-A0A9E4UXR5-F1
#
_cell.length_a   1.000
_cell.length_b   1.000
_cell.length_c   1.000
_cell.angle_alpha   90.00
_cell.angle_beta   90.00
_cell.angle_gamma   90.00
#
_symmetry.space_group_name_H-M   'P 1'
#
loop_
_entity.id
_entity.type
_entity.pdbx_description
1 polymer ?
#
loop_
_entity_poly.entity_id
_entity_poly.type
_entity_poly.pdbx_seq_one_letter_code
_entity_poly.pdbx_strand_id
1 'polypeptide(L)'
;ERSIMQQANRKLYVGMHDGVCVVTSSDAGRTWKQGQVTSLAHAAARLTASASNSQRAYLAAYEAGVYRTDDGGSTWQPLASYPSDYAHSVVVHPGDAQSVFVGSEPAAIFHSGDGGETWAEYPGFRAVPESSQWGFHAETRESHVRDLTMDPVDPDHLYAGIEVGGMVSSVDGGSSWKQLPGLHDDIHCVNLSQSRPNCVYVATARSPYRSDDAGESWETINEGLDRRYTLHIAAAPDDADLVLVTVSTNARRQNPQFYRSVDAGRHWQLIDSVGSDEDMVVAIDWDSAEPNRVYAGTDGGKIFCSEDRGVSWEPISASVSTIAVGAMVVGTG
;
A
#
# COMPACT_ATOMS: atom_id res chain seq x y z
N GLU A 1 -39.05 -14.99 15.78
CA GLU A 1 -38.10 -13.87 15.83
C GLU A 1 -36.86 -14.24 15.05
N ARG A 2 -36.77 -13.74 13.81
CA ARG A 2 -35.61 -13.96 12.95
C ARG A 2 -34.46 -13.16 13.54
N SER A 3 -33.47 -13.87 14.07
CA SER A 3 -32.13 -13.35 14.29
C SER A 3 -31.67 -12.68 12.99
N ILE A 4 -31.65 -11.35 13.02
CA ILE A 4 -31.05 -10.54 11.98
C ILE A 4 -29.55 -10.81 12.15
N MET A 5 -29.00 -11.67 11.29
CA MET A 5 -27.59 -11.63 10.97
C MET A 5 -27.28 -10.16 10.69
N GLN A 6 -26.41 -9.58 11.51
CA GLN A 6 -25.79 -8.30 11.21
C GLN A 6 -25.17 -8.49 9.82
N GLN A 7 -25.80 -7.91 8.79
CA GLN A 7 -25.21 -7.91 7.45
C GLN A 7 -23.93 -7.10 7.59
N ALA A 8 -22.78 -7.77 7.57
CA ALA A 8 -21.50 -7.10 7.69
C ALA A 8 -21.35 -6.17 6.48
N ASN A 9 -21.43 -4.87 6.72
CA ASN A 9 -21.17 -3.87 5.71
C ASN A 9 -19.68 -3.95 5.37
N ARG A 10 -19.35 -4.03 4.09
CA ARG A 10 -17.97 -4.03 3.61
C ARG A 10 -17.69 -2.74 2.86
N LYS A 11 -16.46 -2.25 2.98
CA LYS A 11 -16.04 -0.97 2.41
C LYS A 11 -14.64 -1.12 1.84
N LEU A 12 -14.45 -0.67 0.60
CA LEU A 12 -13.15 -0.49 -0.03
C LEU A 12 -13.02 0.98 -0.41
N TYR A 13 -11.92 1.61 -0.01
CA TYR A 13 -11.52 2.88 -0.59
C TYR A 13 -10.66 2.59 -1.81
N VAL A 14 -10.95 3.25 -2.93
CA VAL A 14 -10.30 2.98 -4.22
C VAL A 14 -9.85 4.29 -4.85
N GLY A 15 -8.55 4.44 -5.04
CA GLY A 15 -7.94 5.52 -5.79
C GLY A 15 -7.74 5.11 -7.24
N MET A 16 -8.16 5.99 -8.14
CA MET A 16 -8.11 5.84 -9.58
C MET A 16 -7.19 6.90 -10.17
N HIS A 17 -6.77 6.71 -11.42
CA HIS A 17 -5.95 7.71 -12.13
C HIS A 17 -6.63 9.09 -12.23
N ASP A 18 -7.95 9.13 -12.24
CA ASP A 18 -8.78 10.32 -12.43
C ASP A 18 -9.64 10.69 -11.20
N GLY A 19 -9.47 10.00 -10.06
CA GLY A 19 -10.32 10.25 -8.91
C GLY A 19 -10.12 9.31 -7.72
N VAL A 20 -10.96 9.47 -6.72
CA VAL A 20 -11.06 8.54 -5.58
C VAL A 20 -12.53 8.31 -5.25
N CYS A 21 -12.87 7.09 -4.85
CA CYS A 21 -14.23 6.73 -4.44
C CYS A 21 -14.22 5.68 -3.33
N VAL A 22 -15.42 5.38 -2.83
CA VAL A 22 -15.68 4.23 -1.98
C VAL A 22 -16.52 3.21 -2.74
N VAL A 23 -16.20 1.92 -2.58
CA VAL A 23 -16.99 0.79 -3.07
C VAL A 23 -17.54 0.06 -1.84
N THR A 24 -18.86 -0.07 -1.75
CA THR A 24 -19.53 -0.60 -0.56
C THR A 24 -20.42 -1.79 -0.86
N SER A 25 -20.52 -2.70 0.10
CA SER A 25 -21.50 -3.78 0.11
C SER A 25 -22.27 -3.75 1.42
N SER A 26 -23.59 -3.92 1.35
CA SER A 26 -24.48 -4.00 2.52
C SER A 26 -25.08 -5.40 2.70
N ASP A 27 -24.57 -6.40 1.97
CA ASP A 27 -25.12 -7.75 1.93
C ASP A 27 -24.02 -8.83 2.04
N ALA A 28 -23.00 -8.53 2.86
CA ALA A 28 -21.83 -9.38 3.10
C ALA A 28 -21.07 -9.73 1.81
N GLY A 29 -20.87 -8.73 0.95
CA GLY A 29 -20.04 -8.83 -0.26
C GLY A 29 -20.72 -9.45 -1.46
N ARG A 30 -22.03 -9.76 -1.41
CA ARG A 30 -22.75 -10.37 -2.55
C ARG A 30 -22.98 -9.36 -3.67
N THR A 31 -23.29 -8.11 -3.32
CA THR A 31 -23.41 -7.00 -4.27
C THR A 31 -22.63 -5.80 -3.76
N TRP A 32 -22.01 -5.09 -4.70
CA TRP A 32 -21.17 -3.94 -4.47
C TRP A 32 -21.64 -2.75 -5.30
N LYS A 33 -21.54 -1.56 -4.72
CA LYS A 33 -21.88 -0.29 -5.37
C LYS A 33 -20.71 0.68 -5.25
N GLN A 34 -20.32 1.26 -6.38
CA GLN A 34 -19.42 2.40 -6.40
C GLN A 34 -20.18 3.65 -5.94
N GLY A 35 -19.60 4.38 -5.00
CA GLY A 35 -20.05 5.70 -4.59
C GLY A 35 -19.71 6.79 -5.61
N GLN A 36 -19.96 8.03 -5.23
CA GLN A 36 -19.57 9.19 -6.03
C GLN A 36 -18.04 9.24 -6.17
N VAL A 37 -17.57 9.57 -7.36
CA VAL A 37 -16.14 9.82 -7.62
C VAL A 37 -15.81 11.27 -7.31
N THR A 38 -14.84 11.49 -6.44
CA THR A 38 -14.17 12.79 -6.31
C THR A 38 -13.07 12.85 -7.36
N SER A 39 -13.22 13.71 -8.36
CA SER A 39 -12.25 13.83 -9.45
C SER A 39 -10.91 14.40 -8.97
N LEU A 40 -9.82 13.85 -9.52
CA LEU A 40 -8.45 14.30 -9.32
C LEU A 40 -7.86 14.64 -10.69
N ALA A 41 -6.99 15.65 -10.77
CA ALA A 41 -6.46 16.12 -12.05
C ALA A 41 -5.60 15.04 -12.74
N HIS A 42 -4.65 14.47 -12.00
CA HIS A 42 -3.80 13.34 -12.35
C HIS A 42 -3.39 12.71 -11.01
N ALA A 43 -3.46 11.38 -10.85
CA ALA A 43 -2.96 10.77 -9.61
C ALA A 43 -2.42 9.35 -9.80
N ALA A 44 -1.10 9.19 -9.67
CA ALA A 44 -0.58 8.00 -9.00
C ALA A 44 -0.91 8.14 -7.51
N ALA A 45 -1.41 7.09 -6.87
CA ALA A 45 -2.00 7.22 -5.55
C ALA A 45 -1.62 6.09 -4.59
N ARG A 46 -1.61 6.40 -3.30
CA ARG A 46 -1.58 5.43 -2.19
C ARG A 46 -2.68 5.75 -1.21
N LEU A 47 -3.33 4.72 -0.69
CA LEU A 47 -4.43 4.85 0.26
C LEU A 47 -4.08 4.17 1.58
N THR A 48 -4.55 4.76 2.68
CA THR A 48 -4.57 4.10 4.00
C THR A 48 -5.88 4.40 4.70
N ALA A 49 -6.45 3.40 5.38
CA ALA A 49 -7.62 3.55 6.25
C ALA A 49 -7.17 3.65 7.71
N SER A 50 -7.90 4.41 8.53
CA SER A 50 -7.62 4.49 9.96
C SER A 50 -8.19 3.28 10.69
N ALA A 51 -7.33 2.56 11.41
CA ALA A 51 -7.77 1.46 12.28
C ALA A 51 -8.54 1.96 13.52
N SER A 52 -8.27 3.19 13.97
CA SER A 52 -8.90 3.82 15.13
C SER A 52 -10.13 4.68 14.79
N ASN A 53 -10.42 4.91 13.51
CA ASN A 53 -11.61 5.63 13.04
C ASN A 53 -12.11 5.09 11.70
N SER A 54 -13.19 4.30 11.72
CA SER A 54 -13.76 3.65 10.52
C SER A 54 -14.37 4.58 9.47
N GLN A 55 -14.50 5.86 9.78
CA GLN A 55 -14.94 6.88 8.82
C GLN A 55 -13.77 7.62 8.16
N ARG A 56 -12.53 7.42 8.64
CA ARG A 56 -11.36 8.16 8.20
C ARG A 56 -10.43 7.33 7.33
N ALA A 57 -10.05 7.89 6.19
CA ALA A 57 -9.01 7.38 5.31
C ALA A 57 -8.28 8.55 4.64
N TYR A 58 -7.06 8.30 4.19
CA TYR A 58 -6.19 9.26 3.53
C TYR A 58 -5.73 8.73 2.19
N LEU A 59 -5.56 9.64 1.24
CA LEU A 59 -5.03 9.42 -0.09
C LEU A 59 -3.82 10.36 -0.28
N ALA A 60 -2.65 9.80 -0.54
CA ALA A 60 -1.56 10.54 -1.16
C ALA A 60 -1.72 10.44 -2.67
N ALA A 61 -1.73 11.57 -3.37
CA ALA A 61 -1.89 11.65 -4.82
C ALA A 61 -0.79 12.51 -5.44
N TYR A 62 -0.04 11.92 -6.37
CA TYR A 62 1.01 12.59 -7.12
C TYR A 62 0.39 13.67 -8.01
N GLU A 63 0.89 14.91 -7.92
CA GLU A 63 0.35 16.13 -8.56
C GLU A 63 -1.03 16.59 -8.07
N ALA A 64 -1.54 16.03 -6.96
CA ALA A 64 -2.78 16.49 -6.34
C ALA A 64 -2.70 16.64 -4.80
N GLY A 65 -1.55 16.37 -4.18
CA GLY A 65 -1.36 16.50 -2.74
C GLY A 65 -2.05 15.39 -1.94
N VAL A 66 -2.60 15.73 -0.77
CA VAL A 66 -3.20 14.75 0.16
C VAL A 66 -4.70 15.03 0.30
N TYR A 67 -5.51 13.97 0.25
CA TYR A 67 -6.95 14.02 0.51
C TYR A 67 -7.30 13.20 1.74
N ARG A 68 -8.37 13.62 2.43
CA ARG A 68 -8.95 12.92 3.57
C ARG A 68 -10.45 12.76 3.39
N THR A 69 -10.98 11.62 3.84
CA THR A 69 -12.40 11.47 4.14
C THR A 69 -12.60 11.35 5.64
N ASP A 70 -13.71 11.85 6.17
CA ASP A 70 -14.16 11.68 7.56
C ASP A 70 -15.60 11.13 7.63
N ASP A 71 -16.16 10.72 6.48
CA ASP A 71 -17.55 10.28 6.32
C ASP A 71 -17.65 8.93 5.60
N GLY A 72 -16.60 8.12 5.75
CA GLY A 72 -16.58 6.78 5.19
C GLY A 72 -16.42 6.76 3.68
N GLY A 73 -15.83 7.81 3.08
CA GLY A 73 -15.55 7.92 1.65
C GLY A 73 -16.72 8.46 0.83
N SER A 74 -17.75 9.00 1.49
CA SER A 74 -18.86 9.68 0.81
C SER A 74 -18.38 11.00 0.19
N THR A 75 -17.47 11.69 0.87
CA THR A 75 -16.74 12.85 0.36
C THR A 75 -15.25 12.75 0.69
N TRP A 76 -14.43 13.28 -0.22
CA TRP A 76 -12.99 13.43 -0.06
C TRP A 76 -12.61 14.90 -0.17
N GLN A 77 -11.87 15.41 0.79
CA GLN A 77 -11.48 16.81 0.90
C GLN A 77 -9.97 16.95 0.75
N PRO A 78 -9.47 17.91 -0.05
CA PRO A 78 -8.05 18.19 -0.12
C PRO A 78 -7.57 18.81 1.19
N LEU A 79 -6.41 18.37 1.67
CA LEU A 79 -5.73 18.93 2.82
C LEU A 79 -4.80 20.05 2.37
N ALA A 80 -5.37 21.24 2.14
CA ALA A 80 -4.69 22.37 1.51
C ALA A 80 -3.45 22.90 2.28
N SER A 81 -3.29 22.55 3.56
CA SER A 81 -2.10 22.89 4.35
C SER A 81 -0.89 22.01 4.05
N TYR A 82 -1.05 20.89 3.33
CA TYR A 82 0.07 20.03 2.93
C TYR A 82 0.96 20.80 1.94
N PRO A 83 2.29 20.87 2.16
CA PRO A 83 3.14 21.87 1.51
C PRO A 83 3.61 21.50 0.08
N SER A 84 3.10 20.42 -0.51
CA SER A 84 3.53 19.92 -1.83
C SER A 84 2.35 19.36 -2.61
N ASP A 85 2.38 19.43 -3.94
CA ASP A 85 1.43 18.70 -4.78
C ASP A 85 1.85 17.24 -5.02
N TYR A 86 3.10 16.89 -4.68
CA TYR A 86 3.71 15.60 -4.99
C TYR A 86 3.74 14.68 -3.76
N ALA A 87 2.59 14.15 -3.37
CA ALA A 87 2.49 13.10 -2.35
C ALA A 87 2.55 11.71 -2.99
N HIS A 88 3.36 10.81 -2.46
CA HIS A 88 3.59 9.46 -3.01
C HIS A 88 3.08 8.35 -2.11
N SER A 89 3.20 8.50 -0.80
CA SER A 89 2.80 7.50 0.18
C SER A 89 2.17 8.15 1.40
N VAL A 90 1.31 7.43 2.09
CA VAL A 90 0.65 7.90 3.32
C VAL A 90 0.43 6.74 4.27
N VAL A 91 0.68 6.98 5.56
CA VAL A 91 0.36 6.04 6.63
C VAL A 91 -0.24 6.80 7.80
N VAL A 92 -1.26 6.22 8.43
CA VAL A 92 -1.91 6.76 9.64
C VAL A 92 -1.57 5.85 10.82
N HIS A 93 -1.29 6.45 11.97
CA HIS A 93 -0.94 5.72 13.17
C HIS A 93 -2.09 4.79 13.61
N PRO A 94 -1.82 3.50 13.91
CA PRO A 94 -2.88 2.52 14.13
C PRO A 94 -3.73 2.84 15.36
N GLY A 95 -3.12 3.41 16.41
CA GLY A 95 -3.81 3.82 17.64
C GLY A 95 -4.24 5.30 17.70
N ASP A 96 -3.91 6.11 16.69
CA ASP A 96 -4.18 7.56 16.72
C ASP A 96 -4.49 8.09 15.32
N ALA A 97 -5.78 8.31 15.06
CA ALA A 97 -6.26 8.82 13.79
C ALA A 97 -5.82 10.27 13.47
N GLN A 98 -5.17 10.98 14.40
CA GLN A 98 -4.62 12.32 14.17
C GLN A 98 -3.16 12.30 13.71
N SER A 99 -2.41 11.25 14.02
CA SER A 99 -1.00 11.14 13.64
C SER A 99 -0.88 10.49 12.25
N VAL A 100 -0.42 11.27 11.27
CA VAL A 100 -0.35 10.86 9.86
C VAL A 100 1.01 11.25 9.29
N PHE A 101 1.63 10.35 8.55
CA PHE A 101 2.88 10.60 7.83
C PHE A 101 2.66 10.51 6.32
N VAL A 102 3.33 11.38 5.57
CA VAL A 102 3.27 11.43 4.11
C VAL A 102 4.68 11.47 3.54
N GLY A 103 4.96 10.57 2.60
CA GLY A 103 6.17 10.58 1.78
C GLY A 103 5.97 11.38 0.49
N SER A 104 6.97 12.15 0.07
CA SER A 104 6.87 13.06 -1.08
C SER A 104 7.92 12.85 -2.18
N GLU A 105 7.77 13.61 -3.27
CA GLU A 105 8.81 13.94 -4.26
C GLU A 105 9.08 15.47 -4.23
N PRO A 106 10.34 15.92 -4.16
CA PRO A 106 11.54 15.13 -3.82
C PRO A 106 11.41 14.43 -2.46
N ALA A 107 12.21 13.39 -2.25
CA ALA A 107 12.15 12.54 -1.06
C ALA A 107 12.20 13.36 0.23
N ALA A 108 11.09 13.34 0.95
CA ALA A 108 10.92 13.89 2.29
C ALA A 108 9.79 13.14 3.00
N ILE A 109 9.74 13.29 4.32
CA ILE A 109 8.63 12.83 5.15
C ILE A 109 8.03 14.04 5.85
N PHE A 110 6.72 14.19 5.71
CA PHE A 110 5.91 15.15 6.45
C PHE A 110 5.06 14.42 7.47
N HIS A 111 4.85 15.06 8.61
CA HIS A 111 3.98 14.56 9.67
C HIS A 111 2.92 15.60 10.00
N SER A 112 1.73 15.11 10.32
CA SER A 112 0.67 15.87 10.96
C SER A 112 0.26 15.16 12.25
N GLY A 113 0.14 15.92 13.35
CA GLY A 113 -0.37 15.45 14.64
C GLY A 113 -1.82 15.87 14.91
N ASP A 114 -2.47 16.51 13.95
CA ASP A 114 -3.83 17.05 14.06
C ASP A 114 -4.76 16.56 12.93
N GLY A 115 -4.44 15.39 12.37
CA GLY A 115 -5.24 14.72 11.36
C GLY A 115 -5.12 15.32 9.96
N GLY A 116 -4.11 16.15 9.71
CA GLY A 116 -3.81 16.75 8.42
C GLY A 116 -4.16 18.23 8.30
N GLU A 117 -4.49 18.89 9.40
CA GLU A 117 -4.81 20.33 9.42
C GLU A 117 -3.53 21.18 9.35
N THR A 118 -2.45 20.72 9.99
CA THR A 118 -1.09 21.29 9.88
C THR A 118 -0.06 20.20 9.62
N TRP A 119 1.03 20.59 8.95
CA TRP A 119 2.09 19.68 8.53
C TRP A 119 3.46 20.25 8.88
N ALA A 120 4.35 19.37 9.33
CA ALA A 120 5.76 19.67 9.54
C ALA A 120 6.63 18.65 8.80
N GLU A 121 7.67 19.12 8.12
CA GLU A 121 8.71 18.22 7.62
C GLU A 121 9.47 17.60 8.80
N TYR A 122 9.74 16.31 8.73
CA TYR A 122 10.59 15.61 9.70
C TYR A 122 12.04 15.59 9.17
N PRO A 123 12.91 16.52 9.64
CA PRO A 123 14.22 16.74 9.02
C PRO A 123 15.18 15.57 9.21
N GLY A 124 14.93 14.69 10.20
CA GLY A 124 15.74 13.50 10.45
C GLY A 124 15.81 12.56 9.24
N PHE A 125 14.78 12.54 8.40
CA PHE A 125 14.77 11.75 7.17
C PHE A 125 15.81 12.25 6.16
N ARG A 126 15.88 13.56 5.91
CA ARG A 126 16.89 14.15 5.00
C ARG A 126 18.30 14.16 5.60
N ALA A 127 18.40 14.05 6.92
CA ALA A 127 19.67 13.98 7.64
C ALA A 127 20.38 12.62 7.51
N VAL A 128 19.76 11.60 6.89
CA VAL A 128 20.43 10.33 6.57
C VAL A 128 21.67 10.62 5.70
N PRO A 129 22.88 10.18 6.09
CA PRO A 129 24.12 10.51 5.36
C PRO A 129 24.08 10.14 3.86
N GLU A 130 23.43 9.03 3.54
CA GLU A 130 23.28 8.49 2.20
C GLU A 130 22.24 9.24 1.35
N SER A 131 21.48 10.19 1.91
CA SER A 131 20.35 10.85 1.22
C SER A 131 20.75 11.55 -0.08
N SER A 132 21.98 12.09 -0.12
CA SER A 132 22.56 12.71 -1.32
C SER A 132 22.80 11.74 -2.49
N GLN A 133 22.77 10.44 -2.24
CA GLN A 133 22.93 9.38 -3.25
C GLN A 133 21.59 8.88 -3.79
N TRP A 134 20.47 9.23 -3.15
CA TRP A 134 19.15 8.84 -3.61
C TRP A 134 18.76 9.66 -4.83
N GLY A 135 18.48 9.01 -5.93
CA GLY A 135 18.07 9.68 -7.14
C GLY A 135 18.19 8.83 -8.38
N PHE A 136 17.50 9.28 -9.43
CA PHE A 136 17.66 8.70 -10.75
C PHE A 136 18.97 9.19 -11.36
N HIS A 137 19.61 8.35 -12.18
CA HIS A 137 20.79 8.76 -12.96
C HIS A 137 20.46 9.83 -14.03
N ALA A 138 19.19 10.17 -14.24
CA ALA A 138 18.72 11.19 -15.17
C ALA A 138 18.22 12.43 -14.41
N GLU A 139 18.67 13.62 -14.82
CA GLU A 139 18.35 14.92 -14.19
C GLU A 139 16.86 15.29 -14.16
N THR A 140 16.00 14.54 -14.86
CA THR A 140 14.57 14.85 -15.00
C THR A 140 13.68 14.19 -13.95
N ARG A 141 14.23 13.44 -12.99
CA ARG A 141 13.46 12.74 -11.95
C ARG A 141 14.15 12.85 -10.60
N GLU A 142 13.40 13.19 -9.57
CA GLU A 142 13.90 13.22 -8.20
C GLU A 142 13.57 11.89 -7.50
N SER A 143 14.39 11.52 -6.50
CA SER A 143 14.03 10.41 -5.62
C SER A 143 12.75 10.73 -4.88
N HIS A 144 11.97 9.71 -4.55
CA HIS A 144 10.75 9.88 -3.79
C HIS A 144 10.55 8.74 -2.80
N VAL A 145 9.81 9.04 -1.73
CA VAL A 145 9.38 8.05 -0.76
C VAL A 145 8.20 7.30 -1.35
N ARG A 146 8.49 6.24 -2.10
CA ARG A 146 7.52 5.49 -2.90
C ARG A 146 6.52 4.72 -2.06
N ASP A 147 6.98 4.23 -0.92
CA ASP A 147 6.13 3.56 0.06
C ASP A 147 6.59 3.90 1.48
N LEU A 148 5.64 4.04 2.38
CA LEU A 148 5.87 4.36 3.79
C LEU A 148 4.95 3.46 4.61
N THR A 149 5.54 2.63 5.47
CA THR A 149 4.82 1.66 6.29
C THR A 149 5.22 1.83 7.74
N MET A 150 4.24 1.70 8.62
CA MET A 150 4.42 1.71 10.07
C MET A 150 4.20 0.29 10.58
N ASP A 151 5.02 -0.15 11.53
CA ASP A 151 4.80 -1.41 12.20
C ASP A 151 3.47 -1.35 12.98
N PRO A 152 2.53 -2.27 12.69
CA PRO A 152 1.20 -2.25 13.31
C PRO A 152 1.22 -2.63 14.80
N VAL A 153 2.31 -3.21 15.30
CA VAL A 153 2.50 -3.63 16.71
C VAL A 153 3.36 -2.61 17.47
N ASP A 154 4.37 -2.04 16.82
CA ASP A 154 5.24 -0.99 17.39
C ASP A 154 5.28 0.26 16.50
N PRO A 155 4.34 1.21 16.66
CA PRO A 155 4.22 2.38 15.79
C PRO A 155 5.42 3.34 15.78
N ASP A 156 6.36 3.21 16.73
CA ASP A 156 7.62 3.95 16.70
C ASP A 156 8.57 3.41 15.61
N HIS A 157 8.34 2.19 15.13
CA HIS A 157 9.07 1.59 14.03
C HIS A 157 8.39 1.89 12.69
N LEU A 158 9.07 2.65 11.83
CA LEU A 158 8.63 2.96 10.47
C LEU A 158 9.67 2.52 9.45
N TYR A 159 9.21 2.16 8.25
CA TYR A 159 10.03 1.84 7.10
C TYR A 159 9.62 2.69 5.90
N ALA A 160 10.60 3.23 5.19
CA ALA A 160 10.38 3.97 3.96
C ALA A 160 11.19 3.34 2.81
N GLY A 161 10.50 3.08 1.71
CA GLY A 161 11.08 2.61 0.46
C GLY A 161 11.35 3.78 -0.48
N ILE A 162 12.59 3.93 -0.93
CA ILE A 162 13.02 5.03 -1.79
C ILE A 162 13.16 4.54 -3.25
N GLU A 163 12.49 5.22 -4.16
CA GLU A 163 12.62 5.02 -5.60
C GLU A 163 13.33 6.26 -6.19
N VAL A 164 14.66 6.26 -6.43
CA VAL A 164 15.65 5.19 -6.22
C VAL A 164 16.56 5.52 -5.03
N GLY A 165 16.73 4.59 -4.09
CA GLY A 165 17.63 4.78 -2.95
C GLY A 165 17.68 3.63 -1.93
N GLY A 166 16.79 2.64 -2.04
CA GLY A 166 16.74 1.51 -1.13
C GLY A 166 15.84 1.73 0.08
N MET A 167 16.11 0.97 1.14
CA MET A 167 15.30 0.97 2.36
C MET A 167 15.90 1.86 3.45
N VAL A 168 15.06 2.62 4.14
CA VAL A 168 15.41 3.31 5.40
C VAL A 168 14.40 2.96 6.49
N SER A 169 14.81 3.04 7.74
CA SER A 169 13.95 2.81 8.91
C SER A 169 14.12 3.85 9.99
N SER A 170 13.09 4.02 10.80
CA SER A 170 13.07 4.79 12.05
C SER A 170 12.59 3.89 13.18
N VAL A 171 13.08 4.10 14.40
CA VAL A 171 12.66 3.38 15.62
C VAL A 171 12.21 4.35 16.72
N ASP A 172 11.94 5.60 16.35
CA ASP A 172 11.61 6.71 17.25
C ASP A 172 10.46 7.58 16.68
N GLY A 173 9.50 6.93 16.02
CA GLY A 173 8.30 7.56 15.49
C GLY A 173 8.58 8.50 14.32
N GLY A 174 9.65 8.25 13.57
CA GLY A 174 10.07 9.04 12.41
C GLY A 174 11.01 10.20 12.74
N SER A 175 11.35 10.43 14.02
CA SER A 175 12.18 11.56 14.43
C SER A 175 13.60 11.49 13.85
N SER A 176 14.17 10.29 13.75
CA SER A 176 15.44 10.00 13.09
C SER A 176 15.33 8.73 12.23
N TRP A 177 16.19 8.65 11.21
CA TRP A 177 16.17 7.57 10.23
C TRP A 177 17.57 7.02 9.99
N LYS A 178 17.67 5.75 9.61
CA LYS A 178 18.91 5.09 9.16
C LYS A 178 18.69 4.39 7.83
N GLN A 179 19.70 4.43 6.95
CA GLN A 179 19.76 3.56 5.79
C GLN A 179 19.94 2.11 6.24
N LEU A 180 19.10 1.21 5.71
CA LEU A 180 19.23 -0.22 5.94
C LEU A 180 20.26 -0.81 4.96
N PRO A 181 21.14 -1.71 5.43
CA PRO A 181 22.21 -2.26 4.61
C PRO A 181 21.67 -3.28 3.59
N GLY A 182 22.44 -3.53 2.53
CA GLY A 182 22.26 -4.69 1.66
C GLY A 182 21.13 -4.60 0.63
N LEU A 183 20.21 -3.64 0.75
CA LEU A 183 19.11 -3.42 -0.21
C LEU A 183 19.06 -1.95 -0.67
N HIS A 184 19.65 -1.69 -1.84
CA HIS A 184 19.75 -0.36 -2.48
C HIS A 184 19.02 -0.31 -3.84
N ASP A 185 18.06 -1.20 -4.04
CA ASP A 185 17.24 -1.27 -5.26
C ASP A 185 16.16 -0.17 -5.30
N ASP A 186 15.56 0.03 -6.47
CA ASP A 186 14.31 0.77 -6.67
C ASP A 186 13.19 0.06 -5.88
N ILE A 187 12.75 0.65 -4.78
CA ILE A 187 11.72 0.07 -3.90
C ILE A 187 10.33 0.48 -4.38
N HIS A 188 9.46 -0.49 -4.66
CA HIS A 188 8.09 -0.23 -5.12
C HIS A 188 7.05 -0.39 -4.03
N CYS A 189 7.23 -1.35 -3.12
CA CYS A 189 6.28 -1.62 -2.05
C CYS A 189 7.00 -2.25 -0.86
N VAL A 190 6.59 -1.86 0.34
CA VAL A 190 7.05 -2.42 1.63
C VAL A 190 5.82 -2.94 2.37
N ASN A 191 5.91 -4.15 2.93
CA ASN A 191 4.80 -4.71 3.69
C ASN A 191 5.28 -5.52 4.91
N LEU A 192 4.47 -5.51 5.96
CA LEU A 192 4.73 -6.13 7.26
C LEU A 192 3.53 -6.99 7.66
N SER A 193 3.77 -8.02 8.48
CA SER A 193 2.70 -8.83 9.09
C SER A 193 2.70 -8.63 10.61
N GLN A 194 1.51 -8.48 11.21
CA GLN A 194 1.35 -8.35 12.67
C GLN A 194 1.82 -9.60 13.41
N SER A 195 1.76 -10.77 12.75
CA SER A 195 2.18 -12.04 13.32
C SER A 195 3.69 -12.17 13.53
N ARG A 196 4.51 -11.45 12.73
CA ARG A 196 5.97 -11.39 12.84
C ARG A 196 6.46 -9.97 12.46
N PRO A 197 6.44 -9.00 13.40
CA PRO A 197 6.74 -7.59 13.09
C PRO A 197 8.15 -7.30 12.55
N ASN A 198 9.14 -8.13 12.91
CA ASN A 198 10.50 -8.05 12.36
C ASN A 198 10.63 -8.63 10.94
N CYS A 199 9.56 -9.25 10.41
CA CYS A 199 9.55 -9.82 9.07
C CYS A 199 9.11 -8.76 8.05
N VAL A 200 10.03 -8.28 7.24
CA VAL A 200 9.80 -7.21 6.25
C VAL A 200 9.83 -7.79 4.85
N TYR A 201 8.76 -7.54 4.09
CA TYR A 201 8.67 -7.91 2.68
C TYR A 201 8.81 -6.69 1.80
N VAL A 202 9.60 -6.80 0.73
CA VAL A 202 9.89 -5.66 -0.15
C VAL A 202 9.77 -6.09 -1.61
N ALA A 203 8.96 -5.36 -2.38
CA ALA A 203 8.90 -5.46 -3.83
C ALA A 203 9.87 -4.44 -4.45
N THR A 204 10.73 -4.88 -5.36
CA THR A 204 11.69 -4.03 -6.08
C THR A 204 11.60 -4.21 -7.60
N ALA A 205 12.36 -3.40 -8.34
CA ALA A 205 12.53 -3.56 -9.78
C ALA A 205 13.26 -4.85 -10.20
N ARG A 206 13.90 -5.59 -9.27
CA ARG A 206 14.73 -6.75 -9.57
C ARG A 206 14.20 -8.07 -9.03
N SER A 207 13.68 -8.11 -7.81
CA SER A 207 13.12 -9.32 -7.18
C SER A 207 12.41 -8.93 -5.89
N PRO A 208 11.55 -9.81 -5.34
CA PRO A 208 11.04 -9.60 -4.01
C PRO A 208 12.11 -10.03 -2.99
N TYR A 209 12.18 -9.31 -1.88
CA TYR A 209 13.08 -9.59 -0.78
C TYR A 209 12.29 -9.79 0.51
N ARG A 210 12.86 -10.59 1.43
CA ARG A 210 12.42 -10.73 2.81
C ARG A 210 13.59 -10.40 3.74
N SER A 211 13.30 -9.73 4.84
CA SER A 211 14.14 -9.71 6.03
C SER A 211 13.39 -10.40 7.16
N ASP A 212 14.09 -11.17 8.00
CA ASP A 212 13.54 -11.75 9.24
C ASP A 212 14.07 -11.02 10.50
N ASP A 213 14.84 -9.93 10.31
CA ASP A 213 15.58 -9.20 11.35
C ASP A 213 15.44 -7.68 11.22
N ALA A 214 14.24 -7.20 10.85
CA ALA A 214 13.90 -5.78 10.75
C ALA A 214 14.80 -4.99 9.77
N GLY A 215 15.25 -5.66 8.70
CA GLY A 215 16.02 -5.07 7.61
C GLY A 215 17.54 -5.03 7.83
N GLU A 216 18.06 -5.69 8.86
CA GLU A 216 19.51 -5.83 9.06
C GLU A 216 20.15 -6.79 8.04
N SER A 217 19.39 -7.75 7.53
CA SER A 217 19.77 -8.61 6.40
C SER A 217 18.59 -8.95 5.49
N TRP A 218 18.89 -9.26 4.22
CA TRP A 218 17.90 -9.50 3.18
C TRP A 218 18.16 -10.79 2.42
N GLU A 219 17.10 -11.56 2.19
CA GLU A 219 17.06 -12.75 1.34
C GLU A 219 16.20 -12.46 0.12
N THR A 220 16.67 -12.84 -1.07
CA THR A 220 15.83 -12.82 -2.28
C THR A 220 14.88 -14.02 -2.26
N ILE A 221 13.59 -13.76 -2.43
CA ILE A 221 12.52 -14.77 -2.31
C ILE A 221 11.85 -15.00 -3.67
N ASN A 222 12.60 -15.47 -4.68
CA ASN A 222 12.14 -15.50 -6.08
C ASN A 222 12.03 -16.90 -6.71
N GLU A 223 12.12 -17.97 -5.91
CA GLU A 223 12.03 -19.34 -6.40
C GLU A 223 10.60 -19.68 -6.87
N GLY A 224 10.48 -20.11 -8.12
CA GLY A 224 9.18 -20.37 -8.77
C GLY A 224 8.54 -19.16 -9.47
N LEU A 225 9.13 -17.96 -9.38
CA LEU A 225 8.67 -16.81 -10.17
C LEU A 225 9.26 -16.86 -11.58
N ASP A 226 8.43 -16.69 -12.61
CA ASP A 226 8.91 -16.64 -14.00
C ASP A 226 9.39 -15.24 -14.41
N ARG A 227 9.13 -14.25 -13.56
CA ARG A 227 9.43 -12.83 -13.76
C ARG A 227 10.09 -12.27 -12.52
N ARG A 228 10.57 -11.03 -12.62
CA ARG A 228 11.51 -10.44 -11.65
C ARG A 228 11.13 -9.04 -11.19
N TYR A 229 10.48 -8.26 -12.06
CA TYR A 229 10.00 -6.94 -11.68
C TYR A 229 8.75 -7.07 -10.79
N THR A 230 8.87 -6.81 -9.50
CA THR A 230 7.77 -6.94 -8.54
C THR A 230 7.13 -5.58 -8.29
N LEU A 231 5.80 -5.48 -8.33
CA LEU A 231 5.10 -4.19 -8.20
C LEU A 231 4.45 -4.01 -6.82
N HIS A 232 3.78 -5.05 -6.33
CA HIS A 232 3.05 -5.04 -5.07
C HIS A 232 3.31 -6.36 -4.35
N ILE A 233 3.55 -6.31 -3.04
CA ILE A 233 3.68 -7.48 -2.17
C ILE A 233 2.85 -7.24 -0.90
N ALA A 234 2.13 -8.26 -0.44
CA ALA A 234 1.27 -8.16 0.74
C ALA A 234 1.31 -9.47 1.54
N ALA A 235 1.81 -9.41 2.77
CA ALA A 235 1.75 -10.51 3.73
C ALA A 235 0.41 -10.48 4.47
N ALA A 236 -0.13 -11.65 4.81
CA ALA A 236 -1.34 -11.72 5.61
C ALA A 236 -1.07 -11.15 7.01
N PRO A 237 -2.01 -10.39 7.60
CA PRO A 237 -1.78 -9.73 8.88
C PRO A 237 -1.58 -10.75 10.02
N ASP A 238 -2.26 -11.90 9.96
CA ASP A 238 -2.23 -12.95 10.98
C ASP A 238 -1.21 -14.07 10.70
N ASP A 239 -0.56 -14.06 9.53
CA ASP A 239 0.34 -15.12 9.09
C ASP A 239 1.38 -14.57 8.11
N ALA A 240 2.57 -14.30 8.63
CA ALA A 240 3.68 -13.77 7.86
C ALA A 240 4.22 -14.75 6.81
N ASP A 241 3.87 -16.04 6.85
CA ASP A 241 4.29 -17.01 5.84
C ASP A 241 3.38 -16.98 4.61
N LEU A 242 2.15 -16.47 4.76
CA LEU A 242 1.22 -16.26 3.68
C LEU A 242 1.45 -14.91 3.01
N VAL A 243 1.92 -14.93 1.77
CA VAL A 243 2.29 -13.71 1.03
C VAL A 243 1.72 -13.77 -0.38
N LEU A 244 1.24 -12.63 -0.87
CA LEU A 244 0.81 -12.43 -2.25
C LEU A 244 1.76 -11.45 -2.93
N VAL A 245 2.07 -11.68 -4.20
CA VAL A 245 2.95 -10.78 -4.98
C VAL A 245 2.49 -10.67 -6.42
N THR A 246 2.59 -9.47 -6.98
CA THR A 246 2.47 -9.27 -8.43
C THR A 246 3.83 -9.02 -9.05
N VAL A 247 4.11 -9.72 -10.13
CA VAL A 247 5.34 -9.58 -10.93
C VAL A 247 5.04 -9.29 -12.39
N SER A 248 6.00 -8.71 -13.10
CA SER A 248 5.94 -8.51 -14.55
C SER A 248 7.33 -8.59 -15.16
N THR A 249 7.39 -8.57 -16.50
CA THR A 249 8.66 -8.71 -17.22
C THR A 249 9.60 -7.52 -17.00
N ASN A 250 9.06 -6.32 -16.83
CA ASN A 250 9.83 -5.08 -16.69
C ASN A 250 8.91 -3.94 -16.23
N ALA A 251 9.47 -2.74 -16.05
CA ALA A 251 8.75 -1.53 -15.65
C ALA A 251 7.56 -1.12 -16.54
N ARG A 252 7.48 -1.65 -17.78
CA ARG A 252 6.31 -1.45 -18.66
C ARG A 252 5.16 -2.41 -18.36
N ARG A 253 5.26 -3.20 -17.28
CA ARG A 253 4.22 -4.12 -16.78
C ARG A 253 3.82 -5.24 -17.74
N GLN A 254 4.66 -5.54 -18.73
CA GLN A 254 4.38 -6.55 -19.76
C GLN A 254 4.30 -7.96 -19.18
N ASN A 255 3.30 -8.74 -19.63
CA ASN A 255 3.05 -10.11 -19.17
C ASN A 255 3.00 -10.20 -17.63
N PRO A 256 2.07 -9.50 -16.97
CA PRO A 256 1.96 -9.55 -15.52
C PRO A 256 1.53 -10.95 -15.06
N GLN A 257 1.95 -11.32 -13.85
CA GLN A 257 1.57 -12.56 -13.17
C GLN A 257 1.33 -12.28 -11.70
N PHE A 258 0.40 -13.01 -11.10
CA PHE A 258 0.03 -12.91 -9.70
C PHE A 258 0.31 -14.24 -8.99
N TYR A 259 0.95 -14.18 -7.83
CA TYR A 259 1.44 -15.37 -7.12
C TYR A 259 1.08 -15.35 -5.64
N ARG A 260 1.04 -16.55 -5.07
CA ARG A 260 0.83 -16.82 -3.65
C ARG A 260 1.92 -17.73 -3.10
N SER A 261 2.40 -17.42 -1.90
CA SER A 261 3.30 -18.26 -1.11
C SER A 261 2.67 -18.56 0.25
N VAL A 262 3.00 -19.71 0.83
CA VAL A 262 2.60 -20.15 2.20
C VAL A 262 3.82 -20.51 3.05
N ASP A 263 4.99 -20.08 2.63
CA ASP A 263 6.27 -20.39 3.26
C ASP A 263 7.22 -19.17 3.22
N ALA A 264 6.63 -17.99 3.45
CA ALA A 264 7.33 -16.72 3.56
C ALA A 264 8.07 -16.31 2.27
N GLY A 265 7.49 -16.62 1.11
CA GLY A 265 8.04 -16.31 -0.21
C GLY A 265 9.11 -17.29 -0.70
N ARG A 266 9.38 -18.39 0.01
CA ARG A 266 10.37 -19.38 -0.44
C ARG A 266 9.93 -20.08 -1.70
N HIS A 267 8.64 -20.41 -1.84
CA HIS A 267 8.08 -20.93 -3.08
C HIS A 267 6.80 -20.21 -3.45
N TRP A 268 6.61 -20.00 -4.75
CA TRP A 268 5.46 -19.28 -5.29
C TRP A 268 4.60 -20.17 -6.18
N GLN A 269 3.29 -20.09 -5.97
CA GLN A 269 2.27 -20.71 -6.79
C GLN A 269 1.54 -19.64 -7.61
N LEU A 270 1.47 -19.83 -8.93
CA LEU A 270 0.75 -18.93 -9.84
C LEU A 270 -0.76 -18.96 -9.54
N ILE A 271 -1.36 -17.78 -9.51
CA ILE A 271 -2.81 -17.56 -9.53
C ILE A 271 -3.16 -17.07 -10.94
N ASP A 272 -3.77 -17.94 -11.75
CA ASP A 272 -4.14 -17.64 -13.14
C ASP A 272 -5.55 -17.05 -13.29
N SER A 273 -6.35 -17.09 -12.22
CA SER A 273 -7.73 -16.61 -12.19
C SER A 273 -7.87 -15.09 -11.98
N VAL A 274 -6.78 -14.37 -11.70
CA VAL A 274 -6.78 -12.93 -11.40
C VAL A 274 -5.69 -12.24 -12.21
N GLY A 275 -6.06 -11.16 -12.93
CA GLY A 275 -5.15 -10.41 -13.78
C GLY A 275 -4.66 -11.23 -14.98
N SER A 276 -5.34 -11.10 -16.12
CA SER A 276 -5.04 -11.84 -17.36
C SER A 276 -4.91 -10.89 -18.55
N ASP A 277 -4.25 -11.32 -19.62
CA ASP A 277 -4.17 -10.58 -20.90
C ASP A 277 -3.78 -9.09 -20.77
N GLU A 278 -2.67 -8.82 -20.08
CA GLU A 278 -2.13 -7.48 -19.76
C GLU A 278 -2.85 -6.70 -18.63
N ASP A 279 -3.85 -7.28 -17.97
CA ASP A 279 -4.52 -6.71 -16.79
C ASP A 279 -3.71 -7.04 -15.52
N MET A 280 -2.90 -6.10 -15.02
CA MET A 280 -1.98 -6.33 -13.91
C MET A 280 -2.65 -6.10 -12.56
N VAL A 281 -2.44 -6.98 -11.58
CA VAL A 281 -2.82 -6.71 -10.18
C VAL A 281 -1.90 -5.62 -9.61
N VAL A 282 -2.46 -4.45 -9.30
CA VAL A 282 -1.72 -3.27 -8.85
C VAL A 282 -1.99 -2.89 -7.39
N ALA A 283 -3.02 -3.47 -6.78
CA ALA A 283 -3.33 -3.27 -5.37
C ALA A 283 -3.76 -4.58 -4.71
N ILE A 284 -3.23 -4.87 -3.54
CA ILE A 284 -3.60 -6.05 -2.73
C ILE A 284 -3.82 -5.53 -1.31
N ASP A 285 -4.96 -5.85 -0.70
CA ASP A 285 -5.17 -5.49 0.70
C ASP A 285 -5.98 -6.54 1.46
N TRP A 286 -5.52 -6.83 2.67
CA TRP A 286 -6.11 -7.82 3.57
C TRP A 286 -7.17 -7.18 4.46
N ASP A 287 -8.28 -7.88 4.68
CA ASP A 287 -9.23 -7.50 5.72
C ASP A 287 -8.63 -7.88 7.09
N SER A 288 -8.05 -6.91 7.81
CA SER A 288 -7.39 -7.18 9.09
C SER A 288 -8.33 -7.70 10.18
N ALA A 289 -9.65 -7.48 10.04
CA ALA A 289 -10.65 -8.02 10.96
C ALA A 289 -11.10 -9.44 10.57
N GLU A 290 -10.98 -9.80 9.30
CA GLU A 290 -11.31 -11.11 8.75
C GLU A 290 -10.17 -11.63 7.86
N PRO A 291 -9.04 -12.10 8.40
CA PRO A 291 -7.81 -12.37 7.64
C PRO A 291 -7.90 -13.53 6.64
N ASN A 292 -9.04 -14.22 6.57
CA ASN A 292 -9.33 -15.12 5.45
C ASN A 292 -9.65 -14.36 4.16
N ARG A 293 -10.00 -13.07 4.28
CA ARG A 293 -10.44 -12.23 3.19
C ARG A 293 -9.33 -11.29 2.72
N VAL A 294 -9.16 -11.25 1.41
CA VAL A 294 -8.20 -10.37 0.74
C VAL A 294 -8.79 -9.90 -0.59
N TYR A 295 -8.48 -8.67 -0.96
CA TYR A 295 -8.92 -8.06 -2.20
C TYR A 295 -7.72 -7.80 -3.11
N ALA A 296 -7.93 -7.98 -4.42
CA ALA A 296 -6.95 -7.68 -5.46
C ALA A 296 -7.58 -6.77 -6.51
N GLY A 297 -6.98 -5.60 -6.71
CA GLY A 297 -7.37 -4.61 -7.70
C GLY A 297 -6.43 -4.63 -8.90
N THR A 298 -7.00 -4.65 -10.10
CA THR A 298 -6.25 -4.63 -11.37
C THR A 298 -6.16 -3.21 -11.93
N ASP A 299 -5.15 -2.92 -12.75
CA ASP A 299 -5.05 -1.62 -13.43
C ASP A 299 -6.21 -1.37 -14.39
N GLY A 300 -6.81 -2.41 -14.98
CA GLY A 300 -8.05 -2.33 -15.74
C GLY A 300 -9.32 -2.03 -14.92
N GLY A 301 -9.21 -1.84 -13.60
CA GLY A 301 -10.32 -1.42 -12.74
C GLY A 301 -11.21 -2.53 -12.21
N LYS A 302 -10.87 -3.81 -12.47
CA LYS A 302 -11.55 -4.96 -11.85
C LYS A 302 -11.03 -5.18 -10.45
N ILE A 303 -11.93 -5.53 -9.54
CA ILE A 303 -11.62 -5.90 -8.16
C ILE A 303 -12.07 -7.34 -7.94
N PHE A 304 -11.19 -8.14 -7.35
CA PHE A 304 -11.42 -9.53 -6.98
C PHE A 304 -11.40 -9.66 -5.46
N CYS A 305 -12.15 -10.62 -4.94
CA CYS A 305 -12.17 -10.99 -3.53
C CYS A 305 -11.86 -12.48 -3.41
N SER A 306 -10.99 -12.83 -2.47
CA SER A 306 -10.84 -14.19 -1.96
C SER A 306 -11.39 -14.22 -0.54
N GLU A 307 -12.11 -15.28 -0.18
CA GLU A 307 -12.61 -15.55 1.19
C GLU A 307 -11.85 -16.73 1.84
N ASP A 308 -10.83 -17.25 1.16
CA ASP A 308 -10.09 -18.46 1.52
C ASP A 308 -8.58 -18.25 1.42
N ARG A 309 -8.10 -17.08 1.87
CA ARG A 309 -6.67 -16.76 2.02
C ARG A 309 -5.91 -16.79 0.69
N GLY A 310 -6.55 -16.33 -0.37
CA GLY A 310 -5.98 -16.22 -1.72
C GLY A 310 -5.95 -17.53 -2.50
N VAL A 311 -6.66 -18.58 -2.07
CA VAL A 311 -6.71 -19.87 -2.77
C VAL A 311 -7.63 -19.81 -3.99
N SER A 312 -8.82 -19.21 -3.83
CA SER A 312 -9.77 -18.95 -4.90
C SER A 312 -10.21 -17.48 -4.89
N TRP A 313 -10.59 -16.99 -6.06
CA TRP A 313 -10.89 -15.57 -6.29
C TRP A 313 -12.12 -15.42 -7.16
N GLU A 314 -12.98 -14.48 -6.78
CA GLU A 314 -14.18 -14.12 -7.55
C GLU A 314 -14.19 -12.59 -7.79
N PRO A 315 -14.57 -12.12 -8.99
CA PRO A 315 -14.74 -10.69 -9.22
C PRO A 315 -15.91 -10.16 -8.38
N ILE A 316 -15.74 -9.01 -7.75
CA ILE A 316 -16.88 -8.33 -7.12
C ILE A 316 -17.75 -7.67 -8.19
N SER A 317 -19.02 -7.41 -7.89
CA SER A 317 -19.98 -6.89 -8.89
C SER A 317 -19.74 -5.43 -9.31
N ALA A 318 -18.80 -4.73 -8.67
CA ALA A 318 -18.43 -3.36 -8.99
C ALA A 318 -17.10 -3.33 -9.74
N SER A 319 -17.00 -2.45 -10.72
CA SER A 319 -15.75 -2.09 -11.39
C SER A 319 -15.57 -0.58 -11.34
N VAL A 320 -14.32 -0.15 -11.29
CA VAL A 320 -13.93 1.26 -11.42
C VAL A 320 -13.22 1.48 -12.76
N SER A 321 -12.79 2.72 -13.07
CA SER A 321 -12.10 3.03 -14.34
C SER A 321 -10.72 2.39 -14.43
N THR A 322 -9.77 2.88 -13.64
CA THR A 322 -8.37 2.45 -13.63
C THR A 322 -7.82 2.64 -12.24
N ILE A 323 -7.49 1.55 -11.54
CA ILE A 323 -6.94 1.62 -10.17
C ILE A 323 -5.49 2.07 -10.24
N ALA A 324 -5.13 3.07 -9.43
CA ALA A 324 -3.75 3.50 -9.28
C ALA A 324 -2.96 2.47 -8.43
N VAL A 325 -1.65 2.36 -8.68
CA VAL A 325 -0.79 1.36 -8.01
C VAL A 325 -0.79 1.55 -6.50
N GLY A 326 -1.25 0.54 -5.76
CA GLY A 326 -1.33 0.57 -4.30
C GLY A 326 -2.45 1.47 -3.76
N ALA A 327 -3.40 1.88 -4.59
CA ALA A 327 -4.51 2.75 -4.20
C ALA A 327 -5.80 1.96 -3.96
N MET A 328 -5.74 0.91 -3.14
CA MET A 328 -6.94 0.23 -2.64
C MET A 328 -6.70 -0.20 -1.21
N VAL A 329 -7.66 0.06 -0.32
CA VAL A 329 -7.58 -0.34 1.09
C VAL A 329 -8.97 -0.68 1.62
N VAL A 330 -9.04 -1.72 2.45
CA VAL A 330 -10.23 -2.15 3.18
C VAL A 330 -10.51 -1.13 4.28
N GLY A 331 -11.71 -0.57 4.26
CA GLY A 331 -12.18 0.26 5.36
C GLY A 331 -12.61 -0.61 6.53
N THR A 332 -12.23 -0.23 7.75
CA THR A 332 -12.73 -0.89 8.96
C THR A 332 -14.25 -0.69 9.10
N GLY A 333 -14.93 -1.70 9.64
CA GLY A 333 -16.39 -1.74 9.82
C GLY A 333 -16.89 -0.92 11.01
#